data_AF-A0A948HII5-F1
#
_entry.id   AF-A0A948HII5-F1
#
_cell.length_a   1.000
_cell.length_b   1.000
_cell.length_c   1.000
_cell.angle_alpha   90.00
_cell.angle_beta   90.00
_cell.angle_gamma   90.00
#
_symmetry.space_group_name_H-M   'P 1'
#
loop_
_entity.id
_entity.type
_entity.pdbx_description
1 polymer ?
#
loop_
_entity_poly.entity_id
_entity_poly.type
_entity_poly.pdbx_seq_one_letter_code
_entity_poly.pdbx_strand_id
1 'polypeptide(L)'
;LLDRLPLESSVSITRPADLAKELFTHKGSGTLVRKGEKVLRATAWDALDLPRLKQLIESSFGRTLVPDYFQKTKLLRAYVSENYRTAVILTDEPEGVYLDKFAVLDDAQGEGLGRAVWNVMLDETPQLFWRSRNGNPINHFYYAQSDGCYKQGHWKVFWFGADGFDRIKAYVEHCAARTPSLEG
;
A
#
# COMPACT_ATOMS: atom_id res chain seq x y z
N LEU A 1 20.57 -19.66 0.15
CA LEU A 1 21.30 -18.99 -0.96
C LEU A 1 21.25 -17.48 -0.81
N LEU A 2 20.05 -16.88 -0.80
CA LEU A 2 19.86 -15.43 -0.71
C LEU A 2 20.30 -14.79 0.61
N ASP A 3 20.39 -15.55 1.71
CA ASP A 3 20.82 -15.00 3.02
C ASP A 3 22.22 -14.40 3.03
N ARG A 4 23.09 -14.87 2.13
CA ARG A 4 24.51 -14.48 1.99
C ARG A 4 24.74 -13.43 0.91
N LEU A 5 23.69 -12.98 0.23
CA LEU A 5 23.77 -12.01 -0.86
C LEU A 5 23.16 -10.67 -0.42
N PRO A 6 23.49 -9.55 -1.10
CA PRO A 6 22.82 -8.27 -0.89
C PRO A 6 21.30 -8.36 -1.10
N LEU A 7 20.52 -7.45 -0.48
CA LEU A 7 19.04 -7.48 -0.49
C LEU A 7 18.45 -7.34 -1.90
N GLU A 8 19.15 -6.63 -2.78
CA GLU A 8 18.83 -6.44 -4.19
C GLU A 8 19.01 -7.72 -5.03
N SER A 9 19.66 -8.76 -4.46
CA SER A 9 19.84 -10.04 -5.15
C SER A 9 18.52 -10.80 -5.25
N SER A 10 18.34 -11.47 -6.39
CA SER A 10 17.17 -12.29 -6.66
C SER A 10 17.56 -13.59 -7.34
N VAL A 11 16.72 -14.61 -7.17
CA VAL A 11 16.76 -15.85 -7.95
C VAL A 11 15.54 -15.84 -8.86
N SER A 12 15.74 -16.05 -10.15
CA SER A 12 14.66 -16.19 -11.10
C SER A 12 14.62 -17.60 -11.67
N ILE A 13 13.42 -18.19 -11.67
CA ILE A 13 13.13 -19.51 -12.22
C ILE A 13 12.12 -19.32 -13.35
N THR A 14 12.58 -19.47 -14.59
CA THR A 14 11.74 -19.28 -15.78
C THR A 14 12.13 -20.26 -16.89
N ARG A 15 11.34 -20.30 -17.98
CA ARG A 15 11.69 -21.07 -19.17
C ARG A 15 12.79 -20.33 -19.95
N PRO A 16 13.74 -21.02 -20.60
CA PRO A 16 14.79 -20.36 -21.38
C PRO A 16 14.28 -19.36 -22.43
N ALA A 17 13.16 -19.69 -23.09
CA ALA A 17 12.53 -18.82 -24.08
C ALA A 17 11.97 -17.51 -23.49
N ASP A 18 11.68 -17.50 -22.19
CA ASP A 18 11.06 -16.39 -21.49
C ASP A 18 12.07 -15.57 -20.65
N LEU A 19 13.37 -15.91 -20.69
CA LEU A 19 14.40 -15.31 -19.85
C LEU A 19 14.49 -13.79 -19.99
N ALA A 20 14.47 -13.26 -21.22
CA ALA A 20 14.51 -11.82 -21.44
C ALA A 20 13.27 -11.11 -20.86
N LYS A 21 12.09 -11.71 -21.00
CA LYS A 21 10.85 -11.16 -20.45
C LYS A 21 10.88 -11.15 -18.93
N GLU A 22 11.43 -12.19 -18.33
CA GLU A 22 11.60 -12.32 -16.88
C GLU A 22 12.62 -11.32 -16.30
N LEU A 23 13.76 -11.13 -16.95
CA LEU A 23 14.82 -10.25 -16.44
C LEU A 23 14.56 -8.75 -16.66
N PHE A 24 13.81 -8.38 -17.71
CA PHE A 24 13.68 -6.99 -18.13
C PHE A 24 12.27 -6.41 -18.06
N THR A 25 11.31 -7.10 -17.45
CA THR A 25 9.95 -6.57 -17.25
C THR A 25 9.49 -6.71 -15.81
N HIS A 26 8.70 -5.73 -15.33
CA HIS A 26 8.11 -5.79 -13.98
C HIS A 26 7.09 -6.91 -13.80
N LYS A 27 6.51 -7.43 -14.89
CA LYS A 27 5.48 -8.48 -14.84
C LYS A 27 6.06 -9.89 -14.86
N GLY A 28 7.25 -10.07 -15.45
CA GLY A 28 7.90 -11.35 -15.60
C GLY A 28 7.09 -12.40 -16.37
N SER A 29 7.55 -13.63 -16.28
CA SER A 29 6.96 -14.85 -16.87
C SER A 29 7.36 -16.14 -16.14
N GLY A 30 8.10 -16.02 -15.04
CA GLY A 30 8.51 -17.11 -14.17
C GLY A 30 8.25 -16.80 -12.70
N THR A 31 9.05 -17.39 -11.83
CA THR A 31 9.03 -17.18 -10.38
C THR A 31 10.28 -16.43 -9.95
N LEU A 32 10.08 -15.23 -9.40
CA LEU A 32 11.13 -14.42 -8.80
C LEU A 32 11.11 -14.61 -7.28
N VAL A 33 12.23 -15.08 -6.72
CA VAL A 33 12.44 -15.25 -5.28
C VAL A 33 13.47 -14.25 -4.79
N ARG A 34 13.12 -13.50 -3.75
CA ARG A 34 13.99 -12.51 -3.09
C ARG A 34 13.99 -12.76 -1.59
N LYS A 35 15.05 -12.32 -0.91
CA LYS A 35 15.11 -12.35 0.56
C LYS A 35 14.01 -11.49 1.18
N GLY A 36 13.68 -10.37 0.51
CA GLY A 36 12.68 -9.42 0.95
C GLY A 36 13.11 -8.66 2.20
N GLU A 37 12.18 -7.91 2.78
CA GLU A 37 12.35 -7.23 4.05
C GLU A 37 11.37 -7.79 5.06
N LYS A 38 11.72 -7.72 6.35
CA LYS A 38 10.74 -7.94 7.40
C LYS A 38 9.69 -6.82 7.36
N VAL A 39 8.45 -7.18 7.66
CA VAL A 39 7.34 -6.25 7.83
C VAL A 39 7.12 -6.03 9.32
N LEU A 40 7.35 -4.81 9.78
CA LEU A 40 7.07 -4.36 11.14
C LEU A 40 5.59 -3.99 11.23
N ARG A 41 4.92 -4.52 12.25
CA ARG A 41 3.52 -4.20 12.57
C ARG A 41 3.50 -3.31 13.81
N ALA A 42 2.83 -2.17 13.73
CA ALA A 42 2.67 -1.23 14.84
C ALA A 42 1.21 -0.81 15.03
N THR A 43 0.79 -0.63 16.27
CA THR A 43 -0.55 -0.13 16.64
C THR A 43 -0.51 1.25 17.30
N ALA A 44 0.68 1.83 17.46
CA ALA A 44 0.90 3.15 18.04
C ALA A 44 2.03 3.87 17.30
N TRP A 45 1.93 5.21 17.22
CA TRP A 45 2.89 6.04 16.51
C TRP A 45 4.28 6.07 17.15
N ASP A 46 4.36 5.90 18.47
CA ASP A 46 5.61 5.86 19.25
C ASP A 46 6.46 4.61 18.98
N ALA A 47 5.86 3.57 18.39
CA ALA A 47 6.57 2.37 17.94
C ALA A 47 7.25 2.53 16.57
N LEU A 48 7.14 3.71 15.93
CA LEU A 48 7.66 3.97 14.59
C LEU A 48 8.56 5.21 14.56
N ASP A 49 9.59 5.17 13.70
CA ASP A 49 10.34 6.36 13.29
C ASP A 49 9.47 7.25 12.38
N LEU A 50 8.78 8.23 12.99
CA LEU A 50 7.90 9.16 12.29
C LEU A 50 8.62 10.05 11.28
N PRO A 51 9.83 10.58 11.55
CA PRO A 51 10.60 11.30 10.53
C PRO A 51 10.84 10.47 9.27
N ARG A 52 11.29 9.21 9.39
CA ARG A 52 11.49 8.33 8.23
C ARG A 52 10.17 7.97 7.54
N LEU A 53 9.11 7.71 8.31
CA LEU A 53 7.79 7.43 7.74
C LEU A 53 7.24 8.62 6.96
N LYS A 54 7.40 9.85 7.49
CA LYS A 54 7.04 11.08 6.78
C LYS A 54 7.79 11.18 5.47
N GLN A 55 9.12 11.02 5.50
CA GLN A 55 9.95 11.07 4.29
C GLN A 55 9.49 10.03 3.26
N LEU A 56 9.25 8.79 3.67
CA LEU A 56 8.72 7.73 2.81
C LEU A 56 7.40 8.15 2.14
N ILE A 57 6.45 8.66 2.92
CA ILE A 57 5.14 9.10 2.41
C ILE A 57 5.36 10.23 1.39
N GLU A 58 6.09 11.29 1.76
CA GLU A 58 6.28 12.44 0.89
C GLU A 58 6.99 12.09 -0.42
N SER A 59 8.04 11.25 -0.35
CA SER A 59 8.73 10.73 -1.53
C SER A 59 7.83 9.86 -2.40
N SER A 60 7.03 8.97 -1.82
CA SER A 60 6.16 8.06 -2.59
C SER A 60 5.00 8.78 -3.29
N PHE A 61 4.46 9.83 -2.65
CA PHE A 61 3.31 10.57 -3.19
C PHE A 61 3.70 11.82 -3.99
N GLY A 62 4.96 12.26 -3.89
CA GLY A 62 5.44 13.51 -4.50
C GLY A 62 4.75 14.76 -3.94
N ARG A 63 4.27 14.71 -2.69
CA ARG A 63 3.43 15.73 -2.04
C ARG A 63 3.79 15.84 -0.57
N THR A 64 3.50 16.98 0.05
CA THR A 64 3.82 17.25 1.45
C THR A 64 2.74 16.69 2.37
N LEU A 65 3.13 16.01 3.44
CA LEU A 65 2.23 15.53 4.48
C LEU A 65 1.83 16.70 5.40
N VAL A 66 0.54 16.82 5.70
CA VAL A 66 0.06 17.89 6.60
C VAL A 66 0.80 17.84 7.95
N PRO A 67 1.22 19.00 8.52
CA PRO A 67 2.16 19.02 9.65
C PRO A 67 1.69 18.28 10.89
N ASP A 68 0.38 18.21 11.10
CA ASP A 68 -0.29 17.64 12.26
C ASP A 68 -0.87 16.23 12.01
N TYR A 69 -0.46 15.58 10.91
CA TYR A 69 -0.99 14.28 10.49
C TYR A 69 -0.90 13.23 11.61
N PHE A 70 0.27 13.02 12.21
CA PHE A 70 0.47 11.98 13.24
C PHE A 70 -0.23 12.33 14.56
N GLN A 71 -0.53 13.60 14.80
CA GLN A 71 -1.21 14.08 16.00
C GLN A 71 -2.73 13.91 15.88
N LYS A 72 -3.30 14.15 14.70
CA LYS A 72 -4.75 14.07 14.45
C LYS A 72 -5.22 12.67 14.04
N THR A 73 -4.36 11.92 13.37
CA THR A 73 -4.73 10.61 12.81
C THR A 73 -4.68 9.54 13.89
N LYS A 74 -5.82 8.90 14.14
CA LYS A 74 -5.90 7.73 15.02
C LYS A 74 -5.42 6.50 14.26
N LEU A 75 -4.23 6.02 14.62
CA LEU A 75 -3.68 4.80 14.05
C LEU A 75 -4.48 3.60 14.54
N LEU A 76 -4.97 2.78 13.61
CA LEU A 76 -5.41 1.42 13.92
C LEU A 76 -4.19 0.49 13.89
N ARG A 77 -3.56 0.41 12.71
CA ARG A 77 -2.38 -0.42 12.45
C ARG A 77 -1.55 0.18 11.34
N ALA A 78 -0.23 0.04 11.44
CA ALA A 78 0.72 0.31 10.38
C ALA A 78 1.54 -0.95 10.10
N TYR A 79 1.81 -1.19 8.82
CA TYR A 79 2.71 -2.21 8.33
C TYR A 79 3.84 -1.52 7.57
N VAL A 80 5.06 -1.59 8.08
CA VAL A 80 6.21 -0.83 7.55
C VAL A 80 7.33 -1.79 7.27
N SER A 81 7.95 -1.71 6.10
CA SER A 81 9.13 -2.53 5.81
C SER A 81 10.30 -2.11 6.71
N GLU A 82 11.17 -3.03 7.09
CA GLU A 82 12.27 -2.76 8.05
C GLU A 82 13.16 -1.56 7.64
N ASN A 83 13.31 -1.33 6.33
CA ASN A 83 14.09 -0.22 5.79
C ASN A 83 13.26 1.02 5.44
N TYR A 84 11.98 1.08 5.79
CA TYR A 84 11.08 2.20 5.49
C TYR A 84 10.99 2.52 3.99
N ARG A 85 10.97 1.48 3.15
CA ARG A 85 10.77 1.62 1.69
C ARG A 85 9.32 1.37 1.28
N THR A 86 8.51 0.80 2.17
CA THR A 86 7.07 0.61 1.98
C THR A 86 6.34 0.76 3.31
N ALA A 87 5.16 1.39 3.28
CA ALA A 87 4.27 1.48 4.42
C ALA A 87 2.80 1.39 3.99
N VAL A 88 2.01 0.66 4.78
CA VAL A 88 0.54 0.73 4.78
C VAL A 88 0.09 1.29 6.12
N ILE A 89 -0.76 2.30 6.11
CA ILE A 89 -1.35 2.91 7.30
C ILE A 89 -2.86 2.73 7.25
N LEU A 90 -3.39 2.10 8.29
CA LEU A 90 -4.82 1.88 8.50
C LEU A 90 -5.31 2.76 9.64
N THR A 91 -6.48 3.37 9.45
CA THR A 91 -7.21 4.11 10.49
C THR A 91 -8.51 3.40 10.81
N ASP A 92 -8.96 3.56 12.05
CA ASP A 92 -10.25 3.04 12.52
C ASP A 92 -11.29 4.14 12.35
N GLU A 93 -12.20 3.97 11.39
CA GLU A 93 -13.25 4.92 11.07
C GLU A 93 -14.62 4.31 11.44
N PRO A 94 -15.65 5.14 11.70
CA PRO A 94 -16.97 4.64 12.10
C PRO A 94 -17.58 3.62 11.14
N GLU A 95 -17.29 3.76 9.85
CA GLU A 95 -17.80 2.89 8.79
C GLU A 95 -16.98 1.59 8.65
N GLY A 96 -15.75 1.55 9.17
CA GLY A 96 -14.85 0.40 9.15
C GLY A 96 -13.38 0.79 9.00
N VAL A 97 -12.54 -0.20 8.69
CA VAL A 97 -11.10 0.02 8.51
C VAL A 97 -10.82 0.77 7.21
N TYR A 98 -10.17 1.93 7.33
CA TYR A 98 -9.81 2.75 6.18
C TYR A 98 -8.30 2.67 5.90
N LEU A 99 -7.93 2.38 4.65
CA LEU A 99 -6.55 2.46 4.20
C LEU A 99 -6.20 3.89 3.82
N ASP A 100 -5.44 4.53 4.71
CA ASP A 100 -5.13 5.96 4.64
C ASP A 100 -3.88 6.26 3.82
N LYS A 101 -2.86 5.40 3.92
CA LYS A 101 -1.66 5.47 3.09
C LYS A 101 -1.27 4.08 2.62
N PHE A 102 -0.85 4.03 1.36
CA PHE A 102 -0.02 2.97 0.83
C PHE A 102 1.14 3.64 0.07
N ALA A 103 2.28 3.71 0.73
CA ALA A 103 3.49 4.37 0.25
C ALA A 103 4.51 3.30 -0.15
N VAL A 104 5.07 3.41 -1.35
CA VAL A 104 6.10 2.52 -1.88
C VAL A 104 7.09 3.40 -2.64
N LEU A 105 8.36 3.39 -2.23
CA LEU A 105 9.42 4.11 -2.95
C LEU A 105 9.61 3.52 -4.36
N ASP A 106 10.02 4.35 -5.31
CA ASP A 106 10.24 3.93 -6.70
C ASP A 106 11.28 2.80 -6.83
N ASP A 107 12.32 2.80 -5.99
CA ASP A 107 13.34 1.75 -5.95
C ASP A 107 12.84 0.40 -5.41
N ALA A 108 11.71 0.40 -4.69
CA ALA A 108 11.02 -0.79 -4.20
C ALA A 108 9.93 -1.28 -5.16
N GLN A 109 9.59 -0.50 -6.20
CA GLN A 109 8.61 -0.90 -7.20
C GLN A 109 9.20 -1.98 -8.12
N GLY A 110 8.44 -3.05 -8.38
CA GLY A 110 8.90 -4.20 -9.16
C GLY A 110 9.71 -5.23 -8.36
N GLU A 111 10.13 -4.92 -7.13
CA GLU A 111 10.77 -5.90 -6.24
C GLU A 111 9.77 -6.82 -5.53
N GLY A 112 8.49 -6.51 -5.62
CA GLY A 112 7.41 -7.22 -4.94
C GLY A 112 7.18 -6.78 -3.49
N LEU A 113 7.98 -5.86 -2.94
CA LEU A 113 7.88 -5.42 -1.54
C LEU A 113 6.52 -4.81 -1.22
N GLY A 114 6.01 -3.91 -2.08
CA GLY A 114 4.67 -3.32 -1.94
C GLY A 114 3.58 -4.38 -1.83
N ARG A 115 3.66 -5.43 -2.65
CA ARG A 115 2.70 -6.54 -2.63
C ARG A 115 2.86 -7.42 -1.39
N ALA A 116 4.09 -7.66 -0.93
CA ALA A 116 4.35 -8.40 0.30
C ALA A 116 3.73 -7.71 1.51
N VAL A 117 3.95 -6.40 1.68
CA VAL A 117 3.35 -5.61 2.78
C VAL A 117 1.83 -5.57 2.68
N TRP A 118 1.29 -5.42 1.46
CA TRP A 118 -0.16 -5.47 1.21
C TRP A 118 -0.78 -6.81 1.63
N ASN A 119 -0.16 -7.93 1.27
CA ASN A 119 -0.67 -9.26 1.61
C ASN A 119 -0.65 -9.51 3.12
N VAL A 120 0.45 -9.16 3.81
CA VAL A 120 0.53 -9.25 5.28
C VAL A 120 -0.56 -8.40 5.93
N MET A 121 -0.84 -7.21 5.39
CA MET A 121 -1.92 -6.35 5.88
C MET A 121 -3.30 -6.99 5.69
N LEU A 122 -3.57 -7.56 4.52
CA LEU A 122 -4.85 -8.21 4.20
C LEU A 122 -5.11 -9.44 5.05
N ASP A 123 -4.09 -10.24 5.37
CA ASP A 123 -4.22 -11.45 6.21
C ASP A 123 -4.83 -11.13 7.58
N GLU A 124 -4.58 -9.94 8.12
CA GLU A 124 -5.20 -9.48 9.38
C GLU A 124 -6.33 -8.45 9.20
N THR A 125 -6.69 -8.10 7.96
CA THR A 125 -7.66 -7.03 7.65
C THR A 125 -8.63 -7.51 6.57
N PRO A 126 -9.60 -8.38 6.93
CA PRO A 126 -10.48 -9.02 5.96
C PRO A 126 -11.52 -8.07 5.34
N GLN A 127 -11.70 -6.87 5.90
CA GLN A 127 -12.58 -5.84 5.39
C GLN A 127 -11.89 -4.48 5.50
N LEU A 128 -11.81 -3.75 4.39
CA LEU A 128 -11.27 -2.40 4.34
C LEU A 128 -11.80 -1.63 3.12
N PHE A 129 -11.64 -0.32 3.18
CA PHE A 129 -11.96 0.58 2.07
C PHE A 129 -10.95 1.71 1.96
N TRP A 130 -10.84 2.30 0.77
CA TRP A 130 -9.92 3.40 0.52
C TRP A 130 -10.37 4.23 -0.67
N ARG A 131 -9.71 5.38 -0.84
CA ARG A 131 -9.85 6.19 -2.05
C ARG A 131 -8.52 6.43 -2.73
N SER A 132 -8.58 6.64 -4.03
CA SER A 132 -7.44 7.00 -4.88
C SER A 132 -7.84 8.04 -5.91
N ARG A 133 -6.93 8.91 -6.33
CA ARG A 133 -7.19 9.88 -7.40
C ARG A 133 -7.40 9.17 -8.73
N ASN A 134 -8.23 9.75 -9.61
CA ASN A 134 -8.54 9.17 -10.92
C ASN A 134 -7.30 8.80 -11.76
N GLY A 135 -6.27 9.66 -11.77
CA GLY A 135 -5.03 9.49 -12.52
C GLY A 135 -3.90 8.76 -11.79
N ASN A 136 -4.15 8.20 -10.60
CA ASN A 136 -3.11 7.48 -9.86
C ASN A 136 -2.68 6.20 -10.62
N PRO A 137 -1.39 6.02 -10.97
CA PRO A 137 -0.93 4.85 -11.73
C PRO A 137 -1.16 3.53 -11.00
N ILE A 138 -1.18 3.52 -9.66
CA ILE A 138 -1.42 2.31 -8.86
C ILE A 138 -2.88 1.83 -8.94
N ASN A 139 -3.80 2.58 -9.56
CA ASN A 139 -5.18 2.17 -9.71
C ASN A 139 -5.34 0.80 -10.38
N HIS A 140 -4.46 0.41 -11.30
CA HIS A 140 -4.49 -0.95 -11.87
C HIS A 140 -4.33 -2.02 -10.77
N PHE A 141 -3.41 -1.80 -9.83
CA PHE A 141 -3.24 -2.69 -8.69
C PHE A 141 -4.51 -2.71 -7.84
N TYR A 142 -5.10 -1.55 -7.51
CA TYR A 142 -6.34 -1.52 -6.73
C TYR A 142 -7.52 -2.22 -7.42
N TYR A 143 -7.68 -2.07 -8.73
CA TYR A 143 -8.70 -2.83 -9.48
C TYR A 143 -8.53 -4.35 -9.33
N ALA A 144 -7.29 -4.83 -9.25
CA ALA A 144 -7.00 -6.25 -9.08
C ALA A 144 -7.08 -6.74 -7.63
N GLN A 145 -7.13 -5.85 -6.64
CA GLN A 145 -7.15 -6.17 -5.21
C GLN A 145 -8.47 -5.82 -4.51
N SER A 146 -9.42 -5.26 -5.24
CA SER A 146 -10.73 -4.84 -4.70
C SER A 146 -11.84 -5.76 -5.18
N ASP A 147 -12.89 -5.87 -4.38
CA ASP A 147 -14.13 -6.55 -4.79
C ASP A 147 -15.01 -5.64 -5.64
N GLY A 148 -14.80 -4.33 -5.54
CA GLY A 148 -15.49 -3.35 -6.35
C GLY A 148 -14.91 -1.96 -6.22
N CYS A 149 -15.40 -1.08 -7.11
CA CYS A 149 -15.03 0.32 -7.10
C CYS A 149 -16.21 1.21 -7.48
N TYR A 150 -16.19 2.44 -6.98
CA TYR A 150 -17.14 3.49 -7.33
C TYR A 150 -16.40 4.77 -7.69
N LYS A 151 -16.75 5.40 -8.82
CA LYS A 151 -16.14 6.65 -9.26
C LYS A 151 -16.99 7.83 -8.77
N GLN A 152 -16.37 8.78 -8.09
CA GLN A 152 -17.06 9.95 -7.55
C GLN A 152 -16.17 11.19 -7.67
N GLY A 153 -16.54 12.11 -8.57
CA GLY A 153 -15.77 13.33 -8.82
C GLY A 153 -14.30 13.02 -9.15
N HIS A 154 -13.39 13.54 -8.34
CA HIS A 154 -11.94 13.36 -8.50
C HIS A 154 -11.40 12.06 -7.89
N TRP A 155 -12.24 11.29 -7.20
CA TRP A 155 -11.86 10.10 -6.45
C TRP A 155 -12.45 8.83 -7.06
N LYS A 156 -11.71 7.73 -6.88
CA LYS A 156 -12.18 6.36 -7.00
C LYS A 156 -12.18 5.78 -5.60
N VAL A 157 -13.33 5.27 -5.17
CA VAL A 157 -13.50 4.54 -3.93
C VAL A 157 -13.40 3.06 -4.23
N PHE A 158 -12.63 2.34 -3.44
CA PHE A 158 -12.41 0.91 -3.55
C PHE A 158 -12.71 0.25 -2.21
N TRP A 159 -13.12 -1.01 -2.25
CA TRP A 159 -13.37 -1.80 -1.05
C TRP A 159 -12.97 -3.25 -1.25
N PHE A 160 -12.75 -3.92 -0.12
CA PHE A 160 -12.51 -5.35 0.00
C PHE A 160 -13.29 -5.88 1.21
N GLY A 161 -13.94 -7.02 1.07
CA GLY A 161 -14.72 -7.69 2.11
C GLY A 161 -16.00 -6.98 2.53
N ALA A 162 -16.56 -6.08 1.71
CA ALA A 162 -17.76 -5.33 2.06
C ALA A 162 -19.02 -6.22 2.07
N ASP A 163 -19.77 -6.21 3.18
CA ASP A 163 -20.99 -7.01 3.35
C ASP A 163 -22.24 -6.18 3.02
N GLY A 164 -22.57 -6.11 1.73
CA GLY A 164 -23.81 -5.50 1.21
C GLY A 164 -23.71 -4.02 0.81
N PHE A 165 -24.78 -3.54 0.15
CA PHE A 165 -24.82 -2.21 -0.46
C PHE A 165 -24.81 -1.04 0.54
N ASP A 166 -25.42 -1.21 1.72
CA ASP A 166 -25.44 -0.15 2.74
C ASP A 166 -24.02 0.16 3.25
N ARG A 167 -23.18 -0.88 3.38
CA ARG A 167 -21.75 -0.75 3.72
C ARG A 167 -21.01 0.04 2.64
N ILE A 168 -21.21 -0.35 1.38
CA ILE A 168 -20.56 0.28 0.23
C ILE A 168 -20.97 1.75 0.16
N LYS A 169 -22.24 2.06 0.37
CA LYS A 169 -22.75 3.44 0.42
C LYS A 169 -22.02 4.25 1.50
N ALA A 170 -21.89 3.71 2.72
CA ALA A 170 -21.18 4.37 3.81
C ALA A 170 -19.69 4.64 3.45
N TYR A 171 -19.00 3.68 2.83
CA TYR A 171 -17.62 3.87 2.35
C TYR A 171 -17.49 4.99 1.33
N VAL A 172 -18.44 5.10 0.40
CA VAL A 172 -18.47 6.15 -0.62
C VAL A 172 -18.70 7.51 0.04
N GLU A 173 -19.65 7.61 0.96
CA GLU A 173 -19.96 8.84 1.70
C GLU A 173 -18.78 9.32 2.56
N HIS A 174 -18.12 8.40 3.28
CA HIS A 174 -16.89 8.70 4.03
C HIS A 174 -15.79 9.24 3.12
N CYS A 175 -15.53 8.54 2.01
CA CYS A 175 -14.48 8.95 1.08
C CYS A 175 -14.76 10.31 0.42
N ALA A 176 -16.03 10.69 0.25
CA ALA A 176 -16.44 11.98 -0.27
C ALA A 176 -16.15 13.11 0.74
N ALA A 177 -16.46 12.88 2.02
CA ALA A 177 -16.32 13.88 3.08
C ALA A 177 -14.89 14.03 3.61
N ARG A 178 -14.04 12.99 3.48
CA ARG A 178 -12.70 12.98 4.07
C ARG A 178 -11.80 14.08 3.52
N THR A 179 -11.19 14.89 4.39
CA THR A 179 -10.21 15.91 4.01
C THR A 179 -8.92 15.27 3.49
N PRO A 180 -8.29 15.80 2.42
CA PRO A 180 -6.98 15.36 1.99
C PRO A 180 -5.91 15.59 3.07
N SER A 181 -5.03 14.62 3.29
CA SER A 181 -3.92 14.72 4.25
C SER A 181 -2.58 15.02 3.56
N LEU A 182 -2.59 15.33 2.26
CA LEU A 182 -1.43 15.63 1.45
C LEU A 182 -1.68 16.93 0.68
N GLU A 183 -0.68 17.80 0.64
CA GLU A 183 -0.69 19.14 0.03
C GLU A 183 0.33 19.24 -1.11
N GLY A 184 0.10 20.17 -2.05
CA GLY A 184 0.81 20.27 -3.34
C GLY A 184 0.20 19.39 -4.42
#